data_AF-A0A8J3KZB1-F1
#
_entry.id   AF-A0A8J3KZB1-F1
#
_cell.length_a   1.000
_cell.length_b   1.000
_cell.length_c   1.000
_cell.angle_alpha   90.00
_cell.angle_beta   90.00
_cell.angle_gamma   90.00
#
_symmetry.space_group_name_H-M   'P 1'
#
loop_
_entity.id
_entity.type
_entity.pdbx_description
1 polymer ?
#
loop_
_entity_poly.entity_id
_entity_poly.type
_entity_poly.pdbx_seq_one_letter_code
_entity_poly.pdbx_strand_id
1 'polypeptide(L)'
;MGGVWVGVGWFGLARRRVPNSAVIFAVRRDWPDWHTHDFVAPRSTEAEAVRAAHNELAYWRRGPARPAVSIVRMSVNDYRIHRDRRDCRAPDCAAATSRRAGQARS
;
A
#
# COMPACT_ATOMS: atom_id res chain seq x y z
N MET A 1 -4.95 25.67 13.93
CA MET A 1 -3.76 24.81 13.80
C MET A 1 -4.25 23.41 13.47
N GLY A 2 -3.92 22.93 12.27
CA GLY A 2 -4.53 21.76 11.66
C GLY A 2 -4.16 20.46 12.37
N GLY A 3 -5.15 19.81 12.97
CA GLY A 3 -5.03 18.45 13.49
C GLY A 3 -4.77 17.50 12.33
N VAL A 4 -3.58 16.93 12.31
CA VAL A 4 -3.15 15.89 11.37
C VAL A 4 -3.88 14.60 11.73
N TRP A 5 -4.97 14.30 11.02
CA TRP A 5 -5.64 13.00 11.09
C TRP A 5 -4.85 11.95 10.30
N VAL A 6 -3.62 11.65 10.73
CA VAL A 6 -2.86 10.48 10.26
C VAL A 6 -3.22 9.33 11.21
N GLY A 7 -4.38 8.73 11.00
CA GLY A 7 -4.86 7.73 11.96
C GLY A 7 -6.05 6.89 11.55
N VAL A 8 -6.49 6.92 10.30
CA VAL A 8 -7.61 6.08 9.85
C VAL A 8 -7.09 5.06 8.84
N GLY A 9 -6.43 4.03 9.34
CA GLY A 9 -6.02 2.94 8.45
C GLY A 9 -5.79 1.57 9.05
N TRP A 10 -5.72 1.45 10.39
CA TRP A 10 -5.50 0.16 11.05
C TRP A 10 -6.63 -0.22 12.03
N PHE A 11 -7.34 0.76 12.62
CA PHE A 11 -8.27 0.49 13.71
C PHE A 11 -9.45 -0.44 13.36
N GLY A 12 -9.81 -0.58 12.08
CA GLY A 12 -10.83 -1.54 11.64
C GLY A 12 -10.35 -3.00 11.58
N LEU A 13 -9.07 -3.23 11.27
CA LEU A 13 -8.49 -4.59 11.17
C LEU A 13 -7.84 -5.05 12.48
N ALA A 14 -7.29 -4.14 13.29
CA ALA A 14 -6.61 -4.47 14.54
C ALA A 14 -7.50 -5.16 15.60
N ARG A 15 -8.82 -4.90 15.57
CA ARG A 15 -9.76 -5.44 16.55
C ARG A 15 -10.36 -6.80 16.16
N ARG A 16 -10.19 -7.24 14.91
CA ARG A 16 -10.56 -8.60 14.48
C ARG A 16 -9.29 -9.42 14.38
N ARG A 17 -9.27 -10.65 14.90
CA ARG A 17 -8.24 -11.63 14.52
C ARG A 17 -8.42 -11.93 13.04
N VAL A 18 -7.80 -11.13 12.18
CA VAL A 18 -7.79 -11.39 10.75
C VAL A 18 -6.83 -12.56 10.53
N PRO A 19 -7.26 -13.65 9.87
CA PRO A 19 -6.37 -14.77 9.56
C PRO A 19 -5.15 -14.29 8.78
N ASN A 20 -3.98 -14.87 9.05
CA ASN A 20 -2.75 -14.57 8.32
C ASN A 20 -2.88 -14.85 6.80
N SER A 21 -3.74 -15.80 6.43
CA SER A 21 -4.07 -16.14 5.04
C SER A 21 -5.10 -15.20 4.39
N ALA A 22 -5.73 -14.30 5.14
CA ALA A 22 -6.69 -13.36 4.58
C ALA A 22 -5.99 -12.42 3.61
N VAL A 23 -6.71 -12.06 2.55
CA VAL A 23 -6.21 -11.16 1.51
C VAL A 23 -6.61 -9.73 1.81
N ILE A 24 -5.67 -8.81 1.61
CA ILE A 24 -5.87 -7.36 1.71
C ILE A 24 -5.34 -6.66 0.45
N PHE A 25 -5.69 -5.39 0.32
CA PHE A 25 -5.10 -4.47 -0.63
C PHE A 25 -4.21 -3.49 0.14
N ALA A 26 -3.02 -3.20 -0.38
CA ALA A 26 -2.10 -2.24 0.20
C ALA A 26 -1.59 -1.30 -0.89
N VAL A 27 -1.18 -0.11 -0.45
CA VAL A 27 -0.49 0.84 -1.33
C VAL A 27 0.99 0.54 -1.28
N ARG A 28 1.57 0.18 -2.42
CA ARG A 28 3.01 0.05 -2.62
C ARG A 28 3.59 1.40 -2.99
N ARG A 29 4.63 1.81 -2.28
CA ARG A 29 5.47 2.97 -2.61
C ARG A 29 6.81 2.46 -3.09
N ASP A 30 7.21 2.80 -4.31
CA ASP A 30 8.55 2.55 -4.82
C ASP A 30 9.34 3.85 -4.76
N TRP A 31 10.43 3.87 -3.98
CA TRP A 31 11.18 5.09 -3.74
C TRP A 31 12.14 5.42 -4.91
N PRO A 32 12.52 6.69 -5.08
CA PRO A 32 13.42 7.12 -6.17
C PRO A 32 14.84 6.54 -6.13
N ASP A 33 15.21 5.79 -5.09
CA ASP A 33 16.45 5.02 -5.05
C ASP A 33 16.33 3.68 -5.80
N TRP A 34 15.12 3.33 -6.28
CA TRP A 34 14.75 2.11 -7.03
C TRP A 34 15.08 0.80 -6.31
N HIS A 35 15.60 0.88 -5.08
CA HIS A 35 16.06 -0.25 -4.29
C HIS A 35 15.16 -0.52 -3.09
N THR A 36 14.34 0.46 -2.70
CA THR A 36 13.45 0.31 -1.55
C THR A 36 11.99 0.50 -1.95
N HIS A 37 11.13 -0.35 -1.38
CA HIS A 37 9.69 -0.20 -1.47
C HIS A 37 9.04 -0.49 -0.12
N ASP A 38 7.92 0.16 0.14
CA ASP A 38 7.13 -0.02 1.36
C ASP A 38 5.68 -0.31 1.03
N PHE A 39 5.00 -1.06 1.90
CA PHE A 39 3.55 -1.27 1.82
C PHE A 39 2.83 -0.54 2.94
N VAL A 40 1.92 0.36 2.57
CA VAL A 40 1.20 1.24 3.49
C VAL A 40 -0.31 1.16 3.27
N ALA A 41 -1.06 1.79 4.19
CA ALA A 41 -2.51 1.96 4.12
C ALA A 41 -3.29 0.68 3.73
N PRO A 42 -3.18 -0.41 4.50
CA PRO A 42 -3.86 -1.66 4.20
C PRO A 42 -5.38 -1.51 4.28
N ARG A 43 -6.10 -2.08 3.32
CA ARG A 43 -7.56 -2.01 3.15
C ARG A 43 -8.13 -3.38 2.84
N SER A 44 -9.38 -3.59 3.24
CA SER A 44 -10.11 -4.83 2.92
C SER A 44 -10.64 -4.83 1.49
N THR A 45 -10.78 -3.67 0.85
CA THR A 45 -11.32 -3.53 -0.51
C THR A 45 -10.40 -2.75 -1.44
N GLU A 46 -10.45 -3.08 -2.73
CA GLU A 46 -9.68 -2.40 -3.78
C GLU A 46 -10.08 -0.91 -3.89
N ALA A 47 -11.37 -0.61 -3.83
CA ALA A 47 -11.88 0.76 -3.92
C ALA A 47 -11.36 1.67 -2.79
N GLU A 48 -11.24 1.14 -1.57
CA GLU A 48 -10.61 1.87 -0.47
C GLU A 48 -9.11 2.05 -0.68
N ALA A 49 -8.42 1.06 -1.23
CA ALA A 49 -7.00 1.14 -1.55
C ALA A 49 -6.73 2.18 -2.65
N VAL A 50 -7.62 2.31 -3.64
CA VAL A 50 -7.57 3.36 -4.67
C VAL A 50 -7.66 4.74 -4.03
N ARG A 51 -8.63 4.96 -3.13
CA ARG A 51 -8.74 6.22 -2.39
C ARG A 51 -7.48 6.51 -1.57
N ALA A 52 -6.92 5.49 -0.92
CA ALA A 52 -5.67 5.63 -0.18
C ALA A 52 -4.50 5.99 -1.11
N ALA A 53 -4.36 5.35 -2.26
CA ALA A 53 -3.32 5.65 -3.25
C ALA A 53 -3.39 7.09 -3.76
N HIS A 54 -4.59 7.63 -4.00
CA HIS A 54 -4.75 9.04 -4.36
C HIS A 54 -4.30 9.99 -3.25
N ASN A 55 -4.62 9.68 -1.99
CA ASN A 55 -4.17 10.46 -0.84
C ASN A 55 -2.63 10.43 -0.69
N GLU A 56 -2.03 9.27 -0.92
CA GLU A 56 -0.57 9.09 -0.93
C GLU A 56 0.09 9.95 -2.01
N LEU A 57 -0.40 9.87 -3.25
CA LEU A 57 0.07 10.70 -4.35
C LEU A 57 -0.07 12.20 -4.03
N ALA A 58 -1.21 12.60 -3.46
CA ALA A 58 -1.46 14.00 -3.09
C ALA A 58 -0.51 14.49 -1.98
N TYR A 59 -0.25 13.65 -0.98
CA TYR A 59 0.66 13.93 0.13
C TYR A 59 2.10 14.15 -0.39
N TRP A 60 2.60 13.22 -1.21
CA TRP A 60 3.98 13.28 -1.71
C TRP A 60 4.18 14.23 -2.89
N ARG A 61 3.12 14.75 -3.51
CA ARG A 61 3.19 15.66 -4.67
C ARG A 61 4.13 16.85 -4.47
N ARG A 62 4.22 17.37 -3.25
CA ARG A 62 5.07 18.53 -2.89
C ARG A 62 6.33 18.13 -2.12
N GLY A 63 6.57 16.84 -1.92
CA GLY A 63 7.74 16.34 -1.20
C GLY A 63 9.01 16.33 -2.07
N PRO A 64 10.20 16.38 -1.44
CA PRO A 64 11.48 16.28 -2.13
C PRO A 64 11.76 14.88 -2.69
N ALA A 65 11.18 13.84 -2.09
CA ALA A 65 11.22 12.46 -2.58
C ALA A 65 9.80 12.04 -2.98
N ARG A 66 9.61 11.68 -4.26
CA ARG A 66 8.30 11.31 -4.82
C ARG A 66 8.29 9.83 -5.16
N PRO A 67 7.69 8.97 -4.31
CA PRO A 67 7.59 7.57 -4.65
C PRO A 67 6.62 7.37 -5.82
N ALA A 68 6.88 6.37 -6.65
CA ALA A 68 5.84 5.80 -7.50
C ALA A 68 4.85 5.04 -6.61
N VAL A 69 3.56 5.12 -6.92
CA VAL A 69 2.50 4.54 -6.11
C VAL A 69 1.72 3.52 -6.94
N SER A 70 1.56 2.31 -6.41
CA SER A 70 0.72 1.27 -6.99
C SER A 70 -0.11 0.55 -5.94
N ILE A 71 -1.13 -0.20 -6.36
CA ILE A 71 -1.97 -0.99 -5.47
C ILE A 71 -1.58 -2.46 -5.64
N VAL A 72 -1.42 -3.15 -4.52
CA VAL A 72 -1.03 -4.56 -4.49
C VAL A 72 -2.02 -5.35 -3.66
N ARG A 73 -2.39 -6.53 -4.16
CA ARG A 73 -3.19 -7.53 -3.45
C ARG A 73 -2.22 -8.54 -2.83
N MET A 74 -2.29 -8.75 -1.51
CA MET A 74 -1.36 -9.64 -0.80
C MET A 74 -2.02 -10.26 0.45
N SER A 75 -1.37 -11.27 1.03
CA SER A 75 -1.83 -11.82 2.30
C SER A 75 -1.51 -10.88 3.47
N VAL A 76 -2.27 -10.99 4.56
CA VAL A 76 -1.96 -10.30 5.83
C VAL A 76 -0.58 -10.72 6.35
N ASN A 77 -0.20 -11.99 6.18
CA ASN A 77 1.11 -12.48 6.57
C ASN A 77 2.24 -11.75 5.82
N ASP A 78 2.13 -11.65 4.50
CA ASP A 78 3.15 -10.97 3.69
C ASP A 78 3.26 -9.52 4.09
N TYR A 79 2.12 -8.82 4.26
CA TYR A 79 2.12 -7.44 4.72
C TYR A 79 2.83 -7.26 6.06
N ARG A 80 2.62 -8.17 7.02
CA ARG A 80 3.30 -8.16 8.31
C ARG A 80 4.80 -8.39 8.17
N ILE A 81 5.21 -9.36 7.37
CA ILE A 81 6.64 -9.64 7.12
C ILE A 81 7.33 -8.40 6.56
N HIS A 82 6.71 -7.69 5.60
CA HIS A 82 7.27 -6.46 5.03
C HIS A 82 7.28 -5.28 6.00
N ARG A 83 6.31 -5.20 6.90
CA ARG A 83 6.32 -4.19 7.95
C ARG A 83 7.49 -4.41 8.92
N ASP A 84 7.79 -5.67 9.23
CA ASP A 84 8.82 -6.04 10.20
C ASP A 84 10.22 -6.09 9.56
N ARG A 85 10.32 -6.29 8.23
CA ARG A 85 11.57 -6.32 7.47
C ARG A 85 11.58 -5.25 6.38
N ARG A 86 12.38 -4.20 6.59
CA ARG A 86 12.50 -3.06 5.66
C ARG A 86 13.38 -3.32 4.43
N ASP A 87 14.06 -4.46 4.36
CA ASP A 87 15.06 -4.79 3.35
C ASP A 87 14.60 -5.93 2.42
N CYS A 88 13.36 -5.89 1.89
CA CYS A 88 12.91 -6.88 0.90
C CYS A 88 13.84 -6.87 -0.33
N ARG A 89 14.51 -8.00 -0.59
CA ARG A 89 15.36 -8.22 -1.78
C ARG A 89 14.75 -9.16 -2.81
N ALA A 90 13.50 -9.58 -2.64
CA ALA A 90 12.89 -10.51 -3.59
C ALA A 90 12.60 -9.80 -4.94
N PRO A 91 13.03 -10.34 -6.08
CA PRO A 91 12.87 -9.70 -7.38
C PRO A 91 11.41 -9.64 -7.85
N ASP A 92 10.55 -10.53 -7.33
CA ASP A 92 9.12 -10.62 -7.56
C ASP A 92 8.29 -10.12 -6.36
N CYS A 93 8.94 -9.42 -5.41
CA CYS A 93 8.34 -8.93 -4.16
C CYS A 93 7.11 -8.08 -4.47
N ALA A 94 5.94 -8.70 -4.31
CA ALA A 94 4.60 -8.18 -4.53
C ALA A 94 4.44 -7.35 -5.82
N ALA A 95 4.66 -8.02 -6.96
CA ALA A 95 4.33 -7.49 -8.29
C ALA A 95 2.95 -6.82 -8.28
N ALA A 96 2.90 -5.56 -8.73
CA ALA A 96 1.64 -4.84 -8.87
C ALA A 96 0.66 -5.73 -9.65
N THR A 97 -0.51 -6.02 -9.08
CA THR A 97 -1.67 -6.28 -9.93
C THR A 97 -1.96 -4.95 -10.59
N SER A 98 -1.19 -4.60 -11.61
CA SER A 98 -1.37 -3.43 -12.43
C SER A 98 -2.59 -3.66 -13.31
N ARG A 99 -3.79 -3.62 -12.71
CA ARG A 99 -4.92 -3.08 -13.44
C ARG A 99 -4.67 -1.58 -13.49
N ARG A 100 -3.92 -1.13 -14.50
CA ARG A 100 -3.83 0.30 -14.83
C ARG A 100 -5.28 0.80 -14.93
N ALA A 101 -5.63 1.80 -14.13
CA ALA A 101 -6.90 2.49 -14.25
C ALA A 101 -6.96 3.12 -15.65
N GLY A 102 -7.56 2.42 -16.61
CA GLY A 102 -7.57 2.83 -18.02
C GLY A 102 -7.77 1.72 -19.06
N GLN A 103 -7.60 0.43 -18.74
CA GLN A 103 -7.93 -0.63 -19.71
C GLN A 103 -9.37 -1.10 -19.53
N ALA A 104 -10.28 -0.38 -20.22
CA ALA A 104 -11.59 -0.89 -20.59
C ALA A 104 -11.40 -2.19 -21.38
N ARG A 105 -12.20 -3.21 -21.04
CA ARG A 105 -12.22 -4.48 -21.74
C ARG A 105 -12.93 -4.28 -23.08
N SER A 106 -12.26 -4.67 -24.17
CA SER A 106 -12.92 -5.09 -25.41
C SER A 106 -13.63 -6.42 -25.21
#